data_AF-A0A9W6TPZ6-F1
#
_entry.id   AF-A0A9W6TPZ6-F1
#
_cell.length_a   1.000
_cell.length_b   1.000
_cell.length_c   1.000
_cell.angle_alpha   90.00
_cell.angle_beta   90.00
_cell.angle_gamma   90.00
#
_symmetry.space_group_name_H-M   'P 1'
#
loop_
_entity.id
_entity.type
_entity.pdbx_description
1 polymer ?
#
loop_
_entity_poly.entity_id
_entity_poly.type
_entity_poly.pdbx_seq_one_letter_code
_entity_poly.pdbx_strand_id
1 'polypeptide(L)'
;MPGTLRNTTYSDEMNIVLGMTTRCMAAAIKTQYDVAVDPHIADTYSFIDNGDAVIVRRGVHEYILQKEGWGCDCEFAQTMKLPCRHAMEFKNRRGSPFVIPFAAIASRFVQD
;
A
#
# COMPACT_ATOMS: atom_id res chain seq x y z
N MET A 1 1.36 -30.51 -0.75
CA MET A 1 1.96 -29.21 -1.11
C MET A 1 0.82 -28.24 -1.34
N PRO A 2 0.64 -27.18 -0.53
CA PRO A 2 -0.34 -26.15 -0.86
C PRO A 2 0.15 -25.45 -2.12
N GLY A 3 -0.58 -25.59 -3.22
CA GLY A 3 -0.28 -24.83 -4.44
C GLY A 3 -0.43 -23.35 -4.10
N THR A 4 0.65 -22.58 -4.21
CA THR A 4 0.65 -21.13 -3.95
C THR A 4 -0.47 -20.51 -4.76
N LEU A 5 -1.49 -19.98 -4.08
CA LEU A 5 -2.66 -19.40 -4.72
C LEU A 5 -2.18 -18.27 -5.65
N ARG A 6 -2.21 -18.51 -6.96
CA ARG A 6 -1.76 -17.54 -7.96
C ARG A 6 -2.96 -17.02 -8.74
N ASN A 7 -3.02 -15.72 -8.91
CA ASN A 7 -3.94 -15.03 -9.78
C ASN A 7 -3.16 -14.44 -10.96
N THR A 8 -3.47 -14.88 -12.18
CA THR A 8 -2.82 -14.43 -13.42
C THR A 8 -3.10 -12.97 -13.75
N THR A 9 -4.13 -12.36 -13.14
CA THR A 9 -4.44 -10.92 -13.28
C THR A 9 -3.68 -10.04 -12.28
N TYR A 10 -2.99 -10.64 -11.32
CA TYR A 10 -2.20 -9.92 -10.33
C TYR A 10 -0.75 -9.84 -10.77
N SER A 11 -0.09 -8.72 -10.46
CA SER A 11 1.37 -8.64 -10.54
C SER A 11 2.00 -9.68 -9.60
N ASP A 12 3.28 -10.00 -9.79
CA ASP A 12 3.98 -10.91 -8.89
C ASP A 12 3.98 -10.37 -7.45
N GLU A 13 4.12 -9.05 -7.27
CA GLU A 13 4.01 -8.39 -5.97
C GLU A 13 2.63 -8.59 -5.33
N MET A 14 1.55 -8.45 -6.09
CA MET A 14 0.19 -8.72 -5.60
C MET A 14 -0.07 -10.22 -5.34
N ASN A 15 0.61 -11.11 -6.06
CA ASN A 15 0.56 -12.54 -5.78
C ASN A 15 1.26 -12.91 -4.47
N ILE A 16 2.31 -12.17 -4.06
CA ILE A 16 2.89 -12.29 -2.72
C ILE A 16 1.83 -11.94 -1.66
N VAL A 17 1.13 -10.81 -1.83
CA VAL A 17 0.02 -10.41 -0.93
C VAL A 17 -1.05 -11.48 -0.86
N LEU A 18 -1.42 -12.07 -2.01
CA LEU A 18 -2.42 -13.13 -2.08
C LEU A 18 -1.99 -14.41 -1.36
N GLY A 19 -0.69 -14.72 -1.35
CA GLY A 19 -0.12 -15.83 -0.58
C GLY A 19 0.04 -15.53 0.90
N MET A 20 0.21 -14.26 1.28
CA MET A 20 0.37 -13.84 2.67
C MET A 20 -0.95 -13.61 3.39
N THR A 21 -2.03 -13.27 2.69
CA THR A 21 -3.27 -12.77 3.30
C THR A 21 -4.50 -13.50 2.78
N THR A 22 -5.66 -13.32 3.44
CA THR A 22 -6.91 -13.84 2.90
C THR A 22 -7.29 -13.13 1.59
N ARG A 23 -8.07 -13.82 0.74
CA ARG A 23 -8.49 -13.28 -0.58
C ARG A 23 -9.17 -11.90 -0.49
N CYS A 24 -9.96 -11.66 0.56
CA CYS A 24 -10.63 -10.37 0.74
C CYS A 24 -9.65 -9.26 1.12
N MET A 25 -8.62 -9.55 1.92
CA MET A 25 -7.58 -8.58 2.25
C MET A 25 -6.70 -8.28 1.04
N ALA A 26 -6.31 -9.31 0.27
CA ALA A 26 -5.59 -9.13 -0.99
C ALA A 26 -6.39 -8.27 -1.99
N ALA A 27 -7.70 -8.51 -2.11
CA ALA A 27 -8.57 -7.68 -2.95
C ALA A 27 -8.65 -6.23 -2.46
N ALA A 28 -8.76 -6.00 -1.14
CA ALA A 28 -8.76 -4.64 -0.58
C ALA A 28 -7.45 -3.91 -0.88
N ILE A 29 -6.30 -4.57 -0.70
CA ILE A 29 -4.97 -4.02 -1.04
C ILE A 29 -4.87 -3.73 -2.54
N LYS A 30 -5.40 -4.60 -3.40
CA LYS A 30 -5.42 -4.41 -4.86
C LYS A 30 -6.09 -3.09 -5.26
N THR A 31 -7.21 -2.74 -4.62
CA THR A 31 -7.89 -1.45 -4.92
C THR A 31 -7.03 -0.22 -4.63
N GLN A 32 -6.12 -0.32 -3.67
CA GLN A 32 -5.19 0.76 -3.33
C GLN A 32 -3.96 0.74 -4.24
N TYR A 33 -3.44 -0.46 -4.50
CA TYR A 33 -2.30 -0.70 -5.37
C TYR A 33 -2.55 -0.15 -6.77
N ASP A 34 -3.69 -0.46 -7.37
CA ASP A 34 -4.04 -0.02 -8.73
C ASP A 34 -4.01 1.50 -8.89
N VAL A 35 -4.45 2.23 -7.86
CA VAL A 35 -4.40 3.70 -7.85
C VAL A 35 -2.97 4.21 -7.72
N ALA A 36 -2.14 3.55 -6.91
CA ALA A 36 -0.77 3.97 -6.64
C ALA A 36 0.23 3.65 -7.77
N VAL A 37 -0.12 2.73 -8.67
CA VAL A 37 0.67 2.42 -9.87
C VAL A 37 0.12 3.07 -11.14
N ASP A 38 -1.01 3.77 -11.06
CA ASP A 38 -1.59 4.48 -12.20
C ASP A 38 -0.76 5.75 -12.50
N PRO A 39 -0.06 5.81 -13.66
CA PRO A 39 0.76 6.95 -14.02
C PRO A 39 -0.04 8.25 -14.18
N HIS A 40 -1.35 8.17 -14.46
CA HIS A 40 -2.20 9.35 -14.59
C HIS A 40 -2.55 9.99 -13.24
N ILE A 41 -2.46 9.22 -12.15
CA ILE A 41 -2.76 9.70 -10.81
C ILE A 41 -1.49 10.17 -10.10
N ALA A 42 -0.33 9.65 -10.49
CA ALA A 42 0.95 9.95 -9.86
C ALA A 42 1.13 11.46 -9.65
N ASP A 43 1.05 12.27 -10.71
CA ASP A 43 1.27 13.73 -10.67
C ASP A 43 0.27 14.52 -9.82
N THR A 44 -0.83 13.89 -9.36
CA THR A 44 -1.81 14.54 -8.47
C THR A 44 -1.37 14.59 -7.01
N TYR A 45 -0.30 13.87 -6.65
CA TYR A 45 0.27 13.86 -5.32
C TYR A 45 1.47 14.79 -5.17
N SER A 46 1.66 15.34 -3.97
CA SER A 46 2.94 15.93 -3.57
C SER A 46 3.33 15.47 -2.16
N PHE A 47 4.63 15.45 -1.90
CA PHE A 47 5.21 14.86 -0.70
C PHE A 47 6.13 15.87 -0.03
N ILE A 48 5.94 16.10 1.26
CA ILE A 48 6.83 16.92 2.09
C ILE A 48 7.45 16.01 3.13
N ASP A 49 8.78 15.89 3.08
CA ASP A 49 9.54 15.06 3.98
C ASP A 49 9.85 15.81 5.28
N ASN A 50 9.34 15.32 6.41
CA ASN A 50 9.50 15.90 7.74
C ASN A 50 10.39 15.03 8.65
N GLY A 51 11.33 14.27 8.09
CA GLY A 51 12.21 13.39 8.86
C GLY A 51 11.56 12.02 9.09
N ASP A 52 10.82 11.85 10.19
CA ASP A 52 10.23 10.55 10.56
C ASP A 52 8.89 10.28 9.84
N ALA A 53 8.25 11.35 9.38
CA ALA A 53 6.98 11.30 8.66
C ALA A 53 7.06 12.05 7.34
N VAL A 54 6.07 11.80 6.49
CA VAL A 54 5.88 12.47 5.21
C VAL A 54 4.45 13.00 5.18
N ILE A 55 4.30 14.29 4.86
CA ILE A 55 2.99 14.86 4.55
C ILE A 55 2.70 14.55 3.08
N VAL A 56 1.64 13.78 2.85
CA VAL A 56 1.12 13.44 1.53
C VAL A 56 -0.04 14.37 1.23
N ARG A 57 0.05 15.13 0.13
CA ARG A 57 -0.99 16.06 -0.31
C ARG A 57 -1.62 15.59 -1.60
N ARG A 58 -2.94 15.69 -1.70
CA ARG A 58 -3.71 15.50 -2.93
C ARG A 58 -4.85 16.51 -2.99
N GLY A 59 -4.71 17.53 -3.85
CA GLY A 59 -5.64 18.66 -3.87
C GLY A 59 -5.69 19.36 -2.51
N VAL A 60 -6.88 19.41 -1.90
CA VAL A 60 -7.10 20.02 -0.58
C VAL A 60 -6.88 19.06 0.60
N HIS A 61 -6.61 17.78 0.33
CA HIS A 61 -6.44 16.78 1.36
C HIS A 61 -4.98 16.60 1.72
N GLU A 62 -4.69 16.57 3.01
CA GLU A 62 -3.38 16.25 3.56
C GLU A 62 -3.48 15.01 4.45
N TYR A 63 -2.46 14.17 4.40
CA TYR A 63 -2.35 12.94 5.18
C TYR A 63 -0.95 12.83 5.75
N ILE A 64 -0.83 12.29 6.95
CA ILE A 64 0.44 12.00 7.59
C ILE A 64 0.77 10.52 7.37
N LEU A 65 1.88 10.27 6.68
CA LEU A 65 2.46 8.95 6.47
C LEU A 65 3.70 8.80 7.34
N GLN A 66 3.68 7.87 8.28
CA GLN A 66 4.84 7.47 9.06
C GLN A 66 5.78 6.63 8.19
N LYS A 67 7.09 6.94 8.19
CA LYS A 67 8.07 6.15 7.43
C LYS A 67 8.32 4.80 8.10
N GLU A 68 8.34 4.78 9.43
CA GLU A 68 8.37 3.54 10.19
C GLU A 68 6.99 2.86 10.17
N GLY A 69 6.97 1.56 9.85
CA GLY A 69 5.74 0.78 9.76
C GLY A 69 4.77 1.17 8.62
N TRP A 70 5.05 2.25 7.87
CA TRP A 70 4.25 2.73 6.74
C TRP A 70 2.79 3.06 7.07
N GLY A 71 2.54 3.46 8.33
CA GLY A 71 1.21 3.83 8.81
C GLY A 71 0.76 5.18 8.24
N CYS A 72 -0.49 5.25 7.76
CA CYS A 72 -1.10 6.49 7.29
C CYS A 72 -2.35 6.82 8.10
N ASP A 73 -2.63 8.10 8.30
CA ASP A 73 -3.85 8.58 8.97
C ASP A 73 -5.10 8.63 8.08
N CYS A 74 -5.00 8.24 6.80
CA CYS A 74 -6.18 8.15 5.95
C CYS A 74 -7.16 7.07 6.44
N GLU A 75 -8.46 7.29 6.19
CA GLU A 75 -9.54 6.43 6.67
C GLU A 75 -9.32 4.94 6.34
N PHE A 76 -8.86 4.64 5.13
CA PHE A 76 -8.59 3.26 4.72
C PHE A 76 -7.53 2.59 5.62
N ALA A 77 -6.39 3.25 5.82
CA ALA A 77 -5.30 2.70 6.64
C ALA A 77 -5.72 2.59 8.10
N GLN A 78 -6.45 3.57 8.63
CA GLN A 78 -6.90 3.54 10.03
C GLN A 78 -7.93 2.46 10.31
N THR A 79 -8.89 2.27 9.40
CA THR A 79 -9.99 1.31 9.56
C THR A 79 -9.55 -0.10 9.22
N MET A 80 -8.91 -0.29 8.07
CA MET A 80 -8.54 -1.62 7.60
C MET A 80 -7.26 -2.13 8.27
N LYS A 81 -6.37 -1.25 8.74
CA LYS A 81 -4.99 -1.60 9.16
C LYS A 81 -4.24 -2.37 8.06
N LEU A 82 -4.34 -1.83 6.84
CA LEU A 82 -3.72 -2.34 5.62
C LEU A 82 -2.95 -1.21 4.93
N PRO A 83 -1.96 -1.54 4.08
CA PRO A 83 -1.24 -0.54 3.30
C PRO A 83 -2.20 0.23 2.40
N CYS A 84 -2.14 1.57 2.46
CA CYS A 84 -2.97 2.45 1.65
C CYS A 84 -2.21 2.96 0.42
N ARG A 85 -2.96 3.53 -0.53
CA ARG A 85 -2.40 4.13 -1.75
C ARG A 85 -1.39 5.25 -1.47
N HIS A 86 -1.49 6.01 -0.38
CA HIS A 86 -0.53 7.07 -0.07
C HIS A 86 0.86 6.53 0.27
N ALA A 87 0.91 5.44 1.04
CA ALA A 87 2.16 4.75 1.36
C ALA A 87 2.78 4.14 0.10
N MET A 88 1.95 3.52 -0.73
CA MET A 88 2.36 2.90 -2.00
C MET A 88 2.85 3.93 -3.01
N GLU A 89 2.13 5.04 -3.20
CA GLU A 89 2.53 6.13 -4.10
C GLU A 89 3.88 6.72 -3.68
N PHE A 90 4.07 6.96 -2.37
CA PHE A 90 5.35 7.46 -1.86
C PHE A 90 6.51 6.48 -2.14
N LYS A 91 6.28 5.17 -1.98
CA LYS A 91 7.27 4.13 -2.32
C LYS A 91 7.55 4.06 -3.82
N ASN A 92 6.49 4.11 -4.64
CA ASN A 92 6.58 4.08 -6.09
C ASN A 92 7.41 5.27 -6.61
N ARG A 93 7.12 6.49 -6.13
CA ARG A 93 7.88 7.70 -6.46
C ARG A 93 9.35 7.66 -6.02
N ARG A 94 9.67 6.95 -4.94
CA ARG A 94 11.05 6.75 -4.46
C ARG A 94 11.80 5.67 -5.25
N GLY A 95 11.15 5.01 -6.23
CA GLY A 95 11.76 3.90 -6.99
C GLY A 95 12.00 2.67 -6.12
N SER A 96 11.18 2.45 -5.11
CA SER A 96 11.28 1.28 -4.23
C SER A 96 11.10 -0.02 -5.03
N PRO A 97 11.90 -1.09 -4.77
CA PRO A 97 11.75 -2.38 -5.46
C PRO A 97 10.37 -3.02 -5.32
N PHE A 98 9.71 -2.71 -4.20
CA PHE A 98 8.33 -3.11 -3.90
C PHE A 98 7.51 -1.85 -3.64
N VAL A 99 6.35 -1.73 -4.29
CA VAL A 99 5.42 -0.63 -4.08
C VAL A 99 4.59 -0.87 -2.81
N ILE A 100 4.22 -2.12 -2.52
CA ILE A 100 3.43 -2.53 -1.37
C ILE A 100 4.32 -2.55 -0.11
N PRO A 101 4.01 -1.74 0.92
CA PRO A 101 4.67 -1.87 2.20
C PRO A 101 4.08 -3.04 2.98
N PHE A 102 4.65 -4.23 2.81
CA PHE A 102 4.21 -5.43 3.54
C PHE A 102 4.20 -5.25 5.07
N ALA A 103 5.10 -4.42 5.60
CA ALA A 103 5.16 -4.09 7.03
C ALA A 103 3.92 -3.34 7.56
N ALA A 104 3.10 -2.74 6.69
CA ALA A 104 1.82 -2.12 7.09
C ALA A 104 0.66 -3.11 7.16
N ILE A 105 0.85 -4.37 6.74
CA ILE A 105 -0.17 -5.41 6.89
C ILE A 105 -0.14 -5.88 8.34
N ALA A 106 -1.20 -5.61 9.10
CA ALA A 106 -1.28 -6.06 10.48
C ALA A 106 -1.18 -7.60 10.57
N SER A 107 -0.44 -8.11 11.56
CA SER A 107 -0.13 -9.53 11.72
C SER A 107 -1.38 -10.44 11.72
N ARG A 108 -2.50 -9.97 12.27
CA ARG A 108 -3.78 -10.69 12.27
C ARG A 108 -4.35 -11.03 10.88
N PHE A 109 -3.82 -10.42 9.82
CA PHE A 109 -4.22 -10.67 8.43
C PHE A 109 -3.22 -11.54 7.67
N VAL A 110 -2.08 -11.86 8.29
CA VAL A 110 -1.07 -12.76 7.74
C VAL A 110 -1.51 -14.19 8.03
N GLN A 111 -1.46 -15.04 7.01
CA GLN A 111 -1.76 -16.47 7.13
C GLN A 111 -0.54 -17.19 7.72
N ASP A 112 -0.76 -18.01 8.75
CA ASP A 112 0.25 -18.87 9.39
C ASP A 112 0.60 -20.10 8.53
#